data_AF-A0A2K6R2F4-F1
#
_entry.id   AF-A0A2K6R2F4-F1
#
_cell.length_a   1.000
_cell.length_b   1.000
_cell.length_c   1.000
_cell.angle_alpha   90.00
_cell.angle_beta   90.00
_cell.angle_gamma   90.00
#
_symmetry.space_group_name_H-M   'P 1'
#
loop_
_entity.id
_entity.type
_entity.pdbx_description
1 polymer ?
#
loop_
_entity_poly.entity_id
_entity_poly.type
_entity_poly.pdbx_seq_one_letter_code
_entity_poly.pdbx_strand_id
1 'polypeptide(L)'
;MFLQSLAKGIIFSNGKRWKETRRFSLTTLRNFGMGKRSIEDRVQEEARCLVEELRKTKASPCDPTFILGCAPCNVICSIVFQKRFDYKDENFLTLMKRFTVNFRILTSPWIQVCNNFPLLIDCFPGIHNKLLKNVALTKSYIREKVKEHQASLDINNPRDFIDCFLIKMEQEKDNQQSEFTIENLVGTVADLFIAGTETTSTTLRYGLLLLLKHPEVTAKVQEEIDHVIGRHRSPCMQDRSHMPYTDAVVHEIQRYIDLVPTGVPHAVTTDIKFRNYLIPKGTMIMTLLNSVLQDDKEFPNPKIFDPGHFLDENGNLKKSDYFMPFSA
;
A
#
# COMPACT_ATOMS: atom_id res chain seq x y z
N MET A 1 10.89 -19.60 5.42
CA MET A 1 9.94 -18.92 6.35
C MET A 1 8.51 -19.24 5.96
N PHE A 2 7.56 -19.15 6.89
CA PHE A 2 6.14 -19.36 6.58
C PHE A 2 5.63 -18.44 5.48
N LEU A 3 5.90 -17.14 5.54
CA LEU A 3 5.40 -16.20 4.53
C LEU A 3 6.02 -16.42 3.13
N GLN A 4 7.21 -17.03 3.06
CA GLN A 4 7.81 -17.44 1.78
C GLN A 4 7.06 -18.62 1.14
N SER A 5 6.25 -19.39 1.86
CA SER A 5 5.38 -20.41 1.22
C SER A 5 4.30 -19.75 0.36
N LEU A 6 4.04 -18.45 0.55
CA LEU A 6 3.09 -17.64 -0.22
C LEU A 6 3.73 -16.95 -1.45
N ALA A 7 5.01 -17.21 -1.77
CA ALA A 7 5.94 -16.45 -2.63
C ALA A 7 5.62 -16.24 -4.13
N LYS A 8 4.37 -16.38 -4.56
CA LYS A 8 3.95 -15.89 -5.89
C LYS A 8 3.73 -14.37 -5.82
N GLY A 9 3.84 -13.67 -6.93
CA GLY A 9 3.72 -12.21 -6.97
C GLY A 9 5.04 -11.48 -6.72
N ILE A 10 4.99 -10.44 -5.89
CA ILE A 10 6.06 -9.47 -5.65
C ILE A 10 6.49 -9.47 -4.18
N ILE A 11 5.55 -9.33 -3.23
CA ILE A 11 5.86 -8.97 -1.83
C ILE A 11 6.70 -10.05 -1.15
N PHE A 12 6.31 -11.32 -1.32
CA PHE A 12 6.99 -12.47 -0.70
C PHE A 12 7.83 -13.27 -1.68
N SER A 13 8.04 -12.76 -2.91
CA SER A 13 8.79 -13.45 -3.96
C SER A 13 10.28 -13.13 -3.93
N ASN A 14 11.10 -14.01 -4.52
CA ASN A 14 12.55 -13.80 -4.64
C ASN A 14 13.09 -14.26 -6.01
N GLY A 15 14.37 -13.98 -6.26
CA GLY A 15 15.08 -14.46 -7.45
C GLY A 15 14.55 -13.89 -8.77
N LYS A 16 14.59 -14.71 -9.83
CA LYS A 16 14.20 -14.34 -11.20
C LYS A 16 12.73 -13.90 -11.27
N ARG A 17 11.82 -14.68 -10.66
CA ARG A 17 10.38 -14.38 -10.59
C ARG A 17 10.13 -12.97 -10.07
N TRP A 18 10.69 -12.64 -8.90
CA TRP A 18 10.54 -11.31 -8.31
C TRP A 18 11.05 -10.22 -9.25
N LYS A 19 12.24 -10.39 -9.82
CA LYS A 19 12.88 -9.37 -10.67
C LYS A 19 12.04 -9.07 -11.91
N GLU A 20 11.57 -10.10 -12.61
CA GLU A 20 10.79 -9.97 -13.84
C GLU A 20 9.39 -9.43 -13.55
N THR A 21 8.71 -10.01 -12.56
CA THR A 21 7.36 -9.60 -12.14
C THR A 21 7.37 -8.15 -11.66
N ARG A 22 8.28 -7.77 -10.75
CA ARG A 22 8.39 -6.39 -10.24
C ARG A 22 8.66 -5.39 -11.35
N ARG A 23 9.61 -5.68 -12.26
CA ARG A 23 9.93 -4.79 -13.38
C ARG A 23 8.72 -4.59 -14.28
N PHE A 24 8.06 -5.68 -14.66
CA PHE A 24 6.83 -5.62 -15.44
C PHE A 24 5.76 -4.79 -14.72
N SER A 25 5.46 -5.11 -13.46
CA SER A 25 4.40 -4.45 -12.71
C SER A 25 4.65 -2.96 -12.52
N LEU A 26 5.87 -2.53 -12.20
CA LEU A 26 6.21 -1.11 -12.08
C LEU A 26 6.04 -0.37 -13.41
N THR A 27 6.37 -1.02 -14.52
CA THR A 27 6.22 -0.44 -15.86
C THR A 27 4.73 -0.28 -16.19
N THR A 28 3.94 -1.33 -15.96
CA THR A 28 2.49 -1.33 -16.19
C THR A 28 1.77 -0.29 -15.31
N LEU A 29 2.07 -0.25 -14.00
CA LEU A 29 1.52 0.75 -13.08
C LEU A 29 1.82 2.18 -13.53
N ARG A 30 3.07 2.46 -13.96
CA ARG A 30 3.45 3.77 -14.52
C ARG A 30 2.75 4.11 -15.83
N ASN A 31 2.40 3.12 -16.64
CA ASN A 31 1.62 3.32 -17.87
C ASN A 31 0.17 3.66 -17.55
N PHE A 32 -0.42 3.04 -16.53
CA PHE A 32 -1.75 3.40 -16.00
C PHE A 32 -1.76 4.66 -15.11
N GLY A 33 -0.64 5.37 -15.04
CA GLY A 33 -0.55 6.70 -14.43
C GLY A 33 -0.05 6.74 -13.00
N MET A 34 0.25 5.60 -12.37
CA MET A 34 0.84 5.60 -11.03
C MET A 34 2.19 6.33 -11.04
N GLY A 35 2.32 7.36 -10.20
CA GLY A 35 3.48 8.25 -10.19
C GLY A 35 3.52 9.28 -11.33
N LYS A 36 2.42 9.46 -12.07
CA LYS A 36 2.21 10.50 -13.09
C LYS A 36 0.91 11.26 -12.78
N ARG A 37 0.68 12.39 -13.46
CA ARG A 37 -0.58 13.14 -13.36
C ARG A 37 -1.81 12.33 -13.78
N SER A 38 -1.69 11.30 -14.61
CA SER A 38 -2.86 10.57 -15.12
C SER A 38 -3.59 9.67 -14.10
N ILE A 39 -3.01 9.39 -12.92
CA ILE A 39 -3.76 8.75 -11.82
C ILE A 39 -4.60 9.76 -11.02
N GLU A 40 -4.29 11.05 -11.14
CA GLU A 40 -4.93 12.13 -10.39
C GLU A 40 -6.44 12.13 -10.58
N ASP A 41 -6.92 11.99 -11.82
CA ASP A 41 -8.34 11.97 -12.14
C ASP A 41 -9.08 10.86 -11.39
N ARG A 42 -8.47 9.66 -11.28
CA ARG A 42 -9.03 8.51 -10.55
C ARG A 42 -9.08 8.77 -9.05
N VAL A 43 -8.04 9.42 -8.51
CA VAL A 43 -7.99 9.80 -7.09
C VAL A 43 -9.00 10.90 -6.78
N GLN A 44 -9.16 11.89 -7.67
CA GLN A 44 -10.16 12.95 -7.52
C GLN A 44 -11.58 12.41 -7.62
N GLU A 45 -11.85 11.49 -8.54
CA GLU A 45 -13.14 10.80 -8.64
C GLU A 45 -13.46 10.07 -7.32
N GLU A 46 -12.54 9.24 -6.82
CA GLU A 46 -12.75 8.55 -5.54
C GLU A 46 -12.86 9.50 -4.35
N ALA A 47 -12.12 10.62 -4.34
CA ALA A 47 -12.24 11.63 -3.31
C ALA A 47 -13.64 12.26 -3.28
N ARG A 48 -14.24 12.53 -4.44
CA ARG A 48 -15.63 13.03 -4.53
C ARG A 48 -16.61 12.01 -3.97
N CYS A 49 -16.49 10.75 -4.36
CA CYS A 49 -17.33 9.68 -3.83
C CYS A 49 -17.16 9.50 -2.31
N LEU A 50 -15.92 9.57 -1.81
CA LEU A 50 -15.65 9.49 -0.38
C LEU A 50 -16.34 10.63 0.39
N VAL A 51 -16.29 11.86 -0.12
CA VAL A 51 -16.99 13.01 0.47
C VAL A 51 -18.50 12.79 0.48
N GLU A 52 -19.08 12.23 -0.58
CA GLU A 52 -20.51 11.89 -0.61
C GLU A 52 -20.90 10.85 0.44
N GLU A 53 -20.08 9.80 0.61
CA GLU A 53 -20.31 8.77 1.63
C GLU A 53 -20.16 9.33 3.05
N LEU A 54 -19.19 10.21 3.28
CA LEU A 54 -19.06 10.93 4.55
C LEU A 54 -20.28 11.82 4.82
N ARG A 55 -20.85 12.49 3.81
CA ARG A 55 -22.08 13.30 3.98
C ARG A 55 -23.29 12.44 4.36
N LYS A 56 -23.39 11.22 3.84
CA LYS A 56 -24.50 10.28 4.17
C LYS A 56 -24.54 9.90 5.66
N THR A 57 -23.43 10.04 6.38
CA THR A 57 -23.39 9.84 7.84
C THR A 57 -24.21 10.89 8.60
N LYS A 58 -24.55 12.02 7.99
CA LYS A 58 -25.31 13.13 8.61
C LYS A 58 -24.70 13.58 9.95
N ALA A 59 -23.37 13.60 10.03
CA ALA A 59 -22.61 13.93 11.24
C ALA A 59 -22.90 13.03 12.46
N SER A 60 -23.49 11.85 12.23
CA SER A 60 -23.63 10.85 13.29
C SER A 60 -22.29 10.14 13.56
N PRO A 61 -22.04 9.69 14.80
CA PRO A 61 -20.87 8.88 15.11
C PRO A 61 -20.82 7.63 14.21
N CYS A 62 -19.69 7.42 13.54
CA CYS A 62 -19.49 6.28 12.67
C CYS A 62 -18.05 5.76 12.76
N ASP A 63 -17.85 4.47 12.44
CA ASP A 63 -16.52 3.90 12.25
C ASP A 63 -16.05 4.21 10.83
N PRO A 64 -14.99 5.03 10.64
CA PRO A 64 -14.54 5.43 9.31
C PRO A 64 -13.73 4.32 8.60
N THR A 65 -13.50 3.17 9.23
CA THR A 65 -12.58 2.13 8.72
C THR A 65 -12.89 1.69 7.30
N PHE A 66 -14.16 1.38 7.00
CA PHE A 66 -14.53 0.96 5.65
C PHE A 66 -14.79 2.13 4.71
N ILE A 67 -15.30 3.26 5.22
CA ILE A 67 -15.53 4.46 4.40
C ILE A 67 -14.21 4.98 3.84
N LEU A 68 -13.20 5.16 4.69
CA LEU A 68 -11.85 5.58 4.27
C LEU A 68 -11.09 4.48 3.52
N GLY A 69 -11.42 3.20 3.75
CA GLY A 69 -10.79 2.08 3.06
C GLY A 69 -11.25 1.88 1.62
N CYS A 70 -12.52 2.18 1.33
CA CYS A 70 -13.08 2.03 -0.01
C CYS A 70 -12.35 2.90 -1.05
N ALA A 71 -11.97 4.13 -0.71
CA ALA A 71 -11.33 5.05 -1.65
C ALA A 71 -9.99 4.51 -2.21
N PRO A 72 -8.95 4.20 -1.40
CA PRO A 72 -7.71 3.63 -1.93
C PRO A 72 -7.93 2.27 -2.59
N CYS A 73 -8.88 1.47 -2.09
CA CYS A 73 -9.23 0.19 -2.69
C CYS A 73 -9.79 0.37 -4.10
N ASN A 74 -10.73 1.29 -4.32
CA ASN A 74 -11.28 1.57 -5.64
C ASN A 74 -10.24 2.18 -6.59
N VAL A 75 -9.33 3.02 -6.11
CA VAL A 75 -8.21 3.53 -6.94
C VAL A 75 -7.41 2.35 -7.50
N ILE A 76 -7.00 1.39 -6.67
CA ILE A 76 -6.25 0.22 -7.15
C ILE A 76 -7.13 -0.73 -8.00
N CYS A 77 -8.40 -0.93 -7.65
CA CYS A 77 -9.36 -1.70 -8.46
C CYS A 77 -9.49 -1.14 -9.88
N SER A 78 -9.51 0.20 -10.03
CA SER A 78 -9.62 0.84 -11.33
C SER A 78 -8.40 0.56 -12.22
N ILE A 79 -7.23 0.34 -11.64
CA ILE A 79 -5.97 0.07 -12.36
C ILE A 79 -5.85 -1.42 -12.70
N VAL A 80 -6.39 -2.29 -11.84
CA VAL A 80 -6.17 -3.74 -11.92
C VAL A 80 -7.32 -4.49 -12.60
N PHE A 81 -8.56 -4.01 -12.46
CA PHE A 81 -9.76 -4.64 -12.99
C PHE A 81 -10.59 -3.72 -13.91
N GLN A 82 -10.13 -2.49 -14.14
CA GLN A 82 -10.90 -1.42 -14.79
C GLN A 82 -12.30 -1.20 -14.16
N LYS A 83 -12.46 -1.51 -12.87
CA LYS A 83 -13.75 -1.47 -12.18
C LYS A 83 -13.65 -0.67 -10.89
N ARG A 84 -14.73 0.04 -10.60
CA ARG A 84 -15.03 0.68 -9.32
C ARG A 84 -16.17 -0.09 -8.65
N PHE A 85 -16.08 -0.29 -7.35
CA PHE A 85 -17.13 -0.91 -6.56
C PHE A 85 -17.93 0.13 -5.77
N ASP A 86 -19.23 -0.14 -5.61
CA ASP A 86 -20.07 0.64 -4.70
C ASP A 86 -19.59 0.43 -3.25
N TYR A 87 -19.70 1.47 -2.42
CA TYR A 87 -19.23 1.41 -1.02
C TYR A 87 -20.08 0.44 -0.16
N LYS A 88 -21.24 0.00 -0.68
CA LYS A 88 -22.13 -0.99 -0.06
C LYS A 88 -22.06 -2.36 -0.71
N ASP A 89 -21.21 -2.57 -1.72
CA ASP A 89 -21.05 -3.88 -2.35
C ASP A 89 -20.52 -4.89 -1.31
N GLU A 90 -21.31 -5.92 -1.01
CA GLU A 90 -21.01 -6.87 0.05
C GLU A 90 -19.75 -7.71 -0.24
N ASN A 91 -19.49 -8.02 -1.52
CA ASN A 91 -18.32 -8.79 -1.92
C ASN A 91 -17.05 -7.97 -1.73
N PHE A 92 -17.12 -6.69 -2.08
CA PHE A 92 -16.05 -5.71 -1.92
C PHE A 92 -15.73 -5.45 -0.45
N LEU A 93 -16.76 -5.18 0.37
CA LEU A 93 -16.61 -5.02 1.82
C LEU A 93 -16.04 -6.29 2.47
N THR A 94 -16.47 -7.48 2.02
CA THR A 94 -15.94 -8.76 2.49
C THR A 94 -14.48 -8.96 2.10
N LEU A 95 -14.06 -8.49 0.93
CA LEU A 95 -12.66 -8.50 0.50
C LEU A 95 -11.81 -7.57 1.38
N MET A 96 -12.23 -6.32 1.58
CA MET A 96 -11.52 -5.37 2.44
C MET A 96 -11.42 -5.87 3.88
N LYS A 97 -12.50 -6.42 4.44
CA LYS A 97 -12.50 -7.00 5.79
C LYS A 97 -11.46 -8.12 5.93
N ARG A 98 -11.26 -8.93 4.89
CA ARG A 98 -10.20 -9.95 4.87
C ARG A 98 -8.80 -9.32 4.88
N PHE A 99 -8.58 -8.21 4.17
CA PHE A 99 -7.31 -7.49 4.19
C PHE A 99 -6.98 -6.93 5.56
N THR A 100 -7.92 -6.22 6.18
CA THR A 100 -7.74 -5.66 7.53
C THR A 100 -7.49 -6.76 8.57
N VAL A 101 -8.22 -7.87 8.48
CA VAL A 101 -7.98 -9.03 9.37
C VAL A 101 -6.62 -9.66 9.11
N ASN A 102 -6.22 -9.84 7.85
CA ASN A 102 -4.93 -10.41 7.50
C ASN A 102 -3.77 -9.53 7.98
N PHE A 103 -3.88 -8.21 7.79
CA PHE A 103 -2.87 -7.26 8.27
C PHE A 103 -2.68 -7.34 9.78
N ARG A 104 -3.79 -7.35 10.55
CA ARG A 104 -3.75 -7.55 12.01
C ARG A 104 -3.15 -8.90 12.42
N ILE A 105 -3.42 -9.96 11.66
CA ILE A 105 -2.83 -11.27 11.93
C ILE A 105 -1.33 -11.24 11.65
N LEU A 106 -0.90 -10.68 10.51
CA LEU A 106 0.51 -10.56 10.13
C LEU A 106 1.35 -9.79 11.16
N THR A 107 0.77 -8.77 11.80
CA THR A 107 1.44 -7.97 12.84
C THR A 107 1.33 -8.57 14.24
N SER A 108 0.64 -9.71 14.41
CA SER A 108 0.46 -10.31 15.73
C SER A 108 1.72 -11.03 16.25
N PRO A 109 1.94 -11.09 17.57
CA PRO A 109 3.08 -11.79 18.16
C PRO A 109 3.17 -13.27 17.73
N TRP A 110 2.03 -13.96 17.62
CA TRP A 110 1.99 -15.37 17.23
C TRP A 110 2.51 -15.60 15.81
N ILE A 111 2.15 -14.75 14.84
CA ILE A 111 2.68 -14.88 13.49
C ILE A 111 4.19 -14.60 13.44
N GLN A 112 4.69 -13.66 14.25
CA GLN A 112 6.14 -13.43 14.36
C GLN A 112 6.87 -14.69 14.85
N VAL A 113 6.30 -15.41 15.82
CA VAL A 113 6.83 -16.71 16.28
C VAL A 113 6.78 -17.76 15.15
N CYS A 114 5.61 -17.96 14.53
CA CYS A 114 5.46 -18.92 13.42
C CYS A 114 6.38 -18.62 12.23
N ASN A 115 6.70 -17.35 11.98
CA ASN A 115 7.57 -16.97 10.88
C ASN A 115 9.04 -17.40 11.11
N ASN A 116 9.50 -17.34 12.37
CA ASN A 116 10.82 -17.78 12.81
C ASN A 116 10.90 -19.29 13.04
N PHE A 117 9.79 -19.92 13.43
CA PHE A 117 9.68 -21.36 13.65
C PHE A 117 8.53 -21.97 12.83
N PRO A 118 8.70 -22.15 11.51
CA PRO A 118 7.61 -22.60 10.62
C PRO A 118 7.01 -23.94 11.00
N LEU A 119 7.79 -24.84 11.63
CA LEU A 119 7.31 -26.15 12.08
C LEU A 119 6.13 -26.05 13.06
N LEU A 120 6.01 -24.96 13.82
CA LEU A 120 4.90 -24.76 14.77
C LEU A 120 3.54 -24.61 14.09
N ILE A 121 3.52 -24.29 12.79
CA ILE A 121 2.28 -24.10 12.02
C ILE A 121 1.59 -25.43 11.80
N ASP A 122 2.37 -26.47 11.50
CA ASP A 122 1.82 -27.81 11.27
C ASP A 122 1.47 -28.51 12.59
N CYS A 123 2.08 -28.10 13.70
CA CYS A 123 1.89 -28.73 15.01
C CYS A 123 0.74 -28.14 15.83
N PHE A 124 0.38 -26.86 15.65
CA PHE A 124 -0.57 -26.18 16.54
C PHE A 124 -1.69 -25.49 15.76
N PRO A 125 -2.97 -25.64 16.17
CA PRO A 125 -4.03 -24.81 15.62
C PRO A 125 -3.81 -23.36 16.03
N GLY A 126 -4.02 -22.42 15.11
CA GLY A 126 -3.86 -21.01 15.45
C GLY A 126 -4.42 -20.05 14.41
N ILE A 127 -4.23 -18.75 14.69
CA ILE A 127 -4.72 -17.66 13.82
C ILE A 127 -4.10 -17.69 12.41
N HIS A 128 -2.98 -18.38 12.20
CA HIS A 128 -2.38 -18.60 10.88
C HIS A 128 -3.32 -19.39 9.95
N ASN A 129 -4.18 -20.28 10.48
CA ASN A 129 -5.16 -21.01 9.68
C ASN A 129 -6.21 -20.06 9.09
N LYS A 130 -6.61 -19.05 9.87
CA LYS A 130 -7.51 -17.99 9.39
C LYS A 130 -6.86 -17.16 8.29
N LEU A 131 -5.57 -16.83 8.43
CA LEU A 131 -4.79 -16.15 7.38
C LEU A 131 -4.75 -16.99 6.10
N LEU A 132 -4.38 -18.27 6.18
CA LEU A 132 -4.34 -19.17 5.03
C LEU A 132 -5.69 -19.29 4.32
N LYS A 133 -6.78 -19.45 5.09
CA LYS A 133 -8.15 -19.48 4.56
C LYS A 133 -8.51 -18.17 3.85
N ASN A 134 -8.22 -17.02 4.46
CA ASN A 134 -8.48 -15.73 3.85
C ASN A 134 -7.68 -15.52 2.57
N VAL A 135 -6.40 -15.89 2.54
CA VAL A 135 -5.54 -15.84 1.35
C VAL A 135 -6.11 -16.72 0.23
N ALA A 136 -6.53 -17.94 0.54
CA ALA A 136 -7.15 -18.83 -0.44
C ALA A 136 -8.44 -18.25 -1.03
N LEU A 137 -9.32 -17.69 -0.20
CA LEU A 137 -10.55 -17.05 -0.65
C LEU A 137 -10.28 -15.81 -1.51
N THR A 138 -9.27 -15.00 -1.16
CA THR A 138 -8.86 -13.85 -1.97
C THR A 138 -8.32 -14.29 -3.33
N LYS A 139 -7.44 -15.31 -3.36
CA LYS A 139 -6.91 -15.87 -4.62
C LYS A 139 -8.02 -16.46 -5.49
N SER A 140 -9.01 -17.11 -4.90
CA SER A 140 -10.19 -17.63 -5.62
C SER A 140 -10.97 -16.52 -6.31
N TYR A 141 -11.29 -15.45 -5.57
CA TYR A 141 -11.98 -14.27 -6.13
C TYR A 141 -11.20 -13.65 -7.30
N ILE A 142 -9.88 -13.47 -7.14
CA ILE A 142 -9.01 -12.93 -8.19
C ILE A 142 -8.97 -13.86 -9.40
N ARG A 143 -8.92 -15.18 -9.19
CA ARG A 143 -8.90 -16.16 -10.29
C ARG A 143 -10.17 -16.08 -11.13
N GLU A 144 -11.34 -15.88 -10.51
CA GLU A 144 -12.58 -15.65 -11.27
C GLU A 144 -12.51 -14.35 -12.09
N LYS A 145 -11.94 -13.27 -11.54
CA LYS A 145 -11.67 -12.05 -12.31
C LYS A 145 -10.70 -12.28 -13.46
N VAL A 146 -9.62 -13.04 -13.26
CA VAL A 146 -8.69 -13.39 -14.34
C VAL A 146 -9.41 -14.15 -15.46
N LYS A 147 -10.30 -15.10 -15.14
CA LYS A 147 -11.11 -15.80 -16.15
C LYS A 147 -12.03 -14.87 -16.94
N GLU A 148 -12.70 -13.92 -16.27
CA GLU A 148 -13.52 -12.88 -16.93
C GLU A 148 -12.68 -12.08 -17.95
N HIS A 149 -11.43 -11.76 -17.61
CA HIS A 149 -10.52 -11.02 -18.50
C HIS A 149 -10.06 -11.88 -19.66
N GLN A 150 -9.69 -13.15 -19.42
CA GLN A 150 -9.31 -14.10 -20.48
C GLN A 150 -10.43 -14.29 -21.51
N ALA A 151 -11.69 -14.36 -21.07
CA ALA A 151 -12.84 -14.54 -21.96
C ALA A 151 -13.14 -13.32 -22.85
N SER A 152 -12.65 -12.14 -22.48
CA SER A 152 -12.95 -10.86 -23.13
C SER A 152 -11.70 -10.07 -23.52
N LEU A 153 -10.55 -10.75 -23.61
CA LEU A 153 -9.26 -10.12 -23.85
C LEU A 153 -9.16 -9.60 -25.29
N ASP A 154 -8.88 -8.31 -25.44
CA ASP A 154 -8.46 -7.71 -26.71
C ASP A 154 -6.97 -7.33 -26.61
N ILE A 155 -6.14 -8.04 -27.37
CA ILE A 155 -4.68 -7.85 -27.37
C ILE A 155 -4.29 -6.44 -27.85
N ASN A 156 -5.11 -5.83 -28.71
CA ASN A 156 -4.82 -4.50 -29.27
C ASN A 156 -5.25 -3.36 -28.34
N ASN A 157 -6.10 -3.65 -27.36
CA ASN A 157 -6.66 -2.65 -26.46
C ASN A 157 -6.69 -3.17 -25.00
N PRO A 158 -5.52 -3.31 -24.34
CA PRO A 158 -5.45 -3.77 -22.96
C PRO A 158 -6.14 -2.78 -22.02
N ARG A 159 -7.11 -3.27 -21.25
CA ARG A 159 -7.95 -2.44 -20.37
C ARG A 159 -7.28 -2.05 -19.06
N ASP A 160 -6.52 -2.97 -18.49
CA ASP A 160 -5.98 -2.88 -17.13
C ASP A 160 -4.73 -3.76 -16.96
N PHE A 161 -4.25 -3.81 -15.72
CA PHE A 161 -3.08 -4.61 -15.35
C PHE A 161 -3.21 -6.09 -15.72
N ILE A 162 -4.40 -6.69 -15.56
CA ILE A 162 -4.61 -8.12 -15.82
C ILE A 162 -4.47 -8.41 -17.30
N ASP A 163 -5.10 -7.60 -18.15
CA ASP A 163 -4.96 -7.73 -19.61
C ASP A 163 -3.49 -7.60 -20.03
N CYS A 164 -2.77 -6.60 -19.52
CA CYS A 164 -1.35 -6.45 -19.83
C CYS A 164 -0.54 -7.69 -19.43
N PHE A 165 -0.83 -8.30 -18.27
CA PHE A 165 -0.12 -9.49 -17.81
C PHE A 165 -0.48 -10.72 -18.66
N LEU A 166 -1.75 -10.88 -19.02
CA LEU A 166 -2.21 -11.96 -19.88
C LEU A 166 -1.58 -11.88 -21.28
N ILE A 167 -1.50 -10.68 -21.87
CA ILE A 167 -0.80 -10.44 -23.13
C ILE A 167 0.68 -10.79 -23.00
N LYS A 168 1.32 -10.37 -21.90
CA LYS A 168 2.73 -10.69 -21.65
C LYS A 168 2.97 -12.20 -21.49
N MET A 169 2.03 -12.91 -20.87
CA MET A 169 2.05 -14.37 -20.76
C MET A 169 1.93 -15.05 -22.13
N GLU A 170 1.04 -14.57 -23.01
CA GLU A 170 0.90 -15.09 -24.37
C GLU A 170 2.17 -14.86 -25.21
N GLN A 171 2.82 -13.70 -25.06
CA GLN A 171 4.11 -13.39 -25.70
C GLN A 171 5.26 -14.30 -25.25
N GLU A 172 5.15 -14.92 -24.08
CA GLU A 172 6.18 -15.81 -23.51
C GLU A 172 5.77 -17.29 -23.50
N LYS A 173 4.70 -17.68 -24.20
CA LYS A 173 4.16 -19.05 -24.15
C LYS A 173 5.16 -20.14 -24.55
N ASP A 174 6.07 -19.83 -25.47
CA ASP A 174 7.08 -20.77 -25.96
C ASP A 174 8.34 -20.82 -25.05
N ASN A 175 8.41 -19.95 -24.03
CA ASN A 175 9.50 -19.91 -23.07
C ASN A 175 9.16 -20.76 -21.82
N GLN A 176 9.70 -21.97 -21.78
CA GLN A 176 9.53 -22.90 -20.64
C GLN A 176 10.07 -22.35 -19.30
N GLN A 177 10.94 -21.33 -19.34
CA GLN A 177 11.48 -20.69 -18.13
C GLN A 177 10.76 -19.37 -17.78
N SER A 178 9.59 -19.11 -18.38
CA SER A 178 8.79 -17.92 -18.09
C SER A 178 8.21 -17.99 -16.67
N GLU A 179 8.27 -16.88 -15.96
CA GLU A 179 7.63 -16.72 -14.65
C GLU A 179 6.24 -16.07 -14.77
N PHE A 180 5.79 -15.74 -16.00
CA PHE A 180 4.45 -15.25 -16.28
C PHE A 180 3.49 -16.43 -16.36
N THR A 181 2.90 -16.78 -15.21
CA THR A 181 1.92 -17.87 -15.07
C THR A 181 0.65 -17.34 -14.43
N ILE A 182 -0.48 -18.02 -14.62
CA ILE A 182 -1.75 -17.66 -13.96
C ILE A 182 -1.60 -17.58 -12.44
N GLU A 183 -0.87 -18.51 -11.82
CA GLU A 183 -0.62 -18.47 -10.37
C GLU A 183 0.22 -17.25 -9.95
N ASN A 184 1.18 -16.84 -10.78
CA ASN A 184 1.96 -15.64 -10.51
C ASN A 184 1.15 -14.36 -10.75
N LEU A 185 0.28 -14.33 -11.76
CA LEU A 185 -0.68 -13.24 -12.00
C LEU A 185 -1.62 -13.07 -10.79
N VAL A 186 -2.26 -14.15 -10.34
CA VAL A 186 -3.16 -14.13 -9.18
C VAL A 186 -2.43 -13.66 -7.93
N GLY A 187 -1.19 -14.13 -7.70
CA GLY A 187 -0.35 -13.64 -6.61
C GLY A 187 -0.01 -12.16 -6.72
N THR A 188 0.37 -11.70 -7.92
CA THR A 188 0.71 -10.29 -8.19
C THR A 188 -0.48 -9.36 -7.96
N VAL A 189 -1.65 -9.74 -8.46
CA VAL A 189 -2.89 -8.97 -8.26
C VAL A 189 -3.27 -8.92 -6.79
N ALA A 190 -3.14 -10.03 -6.06
CA ALA A 190 -3.39 -10.04 -4.61
C ALA A 190 -2.45 -9.10 -3.86
N ASP A 191 -1.17 -9.10 -4.22
CA ASP A 191 -0.15 -8.23 -3.63
C ASP A 191 -0.46 -6.75 -3.88
N LEU A 192 -0.77 -6.37 -5.13
CA LEU A 192 -1.12 -5.00 -5.49
C LEU A 192 -2.37 -4.53 -4.73
N PHE A 193 -3.37 -5.40 -4.61
CA PHE A 193 -4.61 -5.11 -3.89
C PHE A 193 -4.39 -4.84 -2.41
N ILE A 194 -3.70 -5.74 -1.73
CA ILE A 194 -3.44 -5.63 -0.28
C ILE A 194 -2.58 -4.41 -0.01
N ALA A 195 -1.47 -4.27 -0.74
CA ALA A 195 -0.52 -3.17 -0.55
C ALA A 195 -1.15 -1.81 -0.86
N GLY A 196 -1.92 -1.70 -1.94
CA GLY A 196 -2.58 -0.45 -2.35
C GLY A 196 -3.74 -0.02 -1.43
N THR A 197 -4.41 -0.98 -0.79
CA THR A 197 -5.59 -0.70 0.03
C THR A 197 -5.24 -0.43 1.49
N GLU A 198 -4.63 -1.39 2.18
CA GLU A 198 -4.62 -1.41 3.65
C GLU A 198 -3.67 -0.35 4.23
N THR A 199 -2.51 -0.15 3.61
CA THR A 199 -1.50 0.81 4.08
C THR A 199 -2.01 2.24 4.01
N THR A 200 -2.56 2.63 2.85
CA THR A 200 -3.15 3.94 2.62
C THR A 200 -4.38 4.16 3.50
N SER A 201 -5.29 3.18 3.60
CA SER A 201 -6.46 3.26 4.48
C SER A 201 -6.07 3.46 5.94
N THR A 202 -5.08 2.72 6.43
CA THR A 202 -4.60 2.85 7.81
C THR A 202 -3.94 4.21 8.05
N THR A 203 -3.15 4.71 7.10
CA THR A 203 -2.54 6.04 7.16
C THR A 203 -3.60 7.14 7.22
N LEU A 204 -4.64 7.06 6.39
CA LEU A 204 -5.76 8.01 6.42
C LEU A 204 -6.53 7.98 7.74
N ARG A 205 -6.79 6.78 8.28
CA ARG A 205 -7.47 6.60 9.59
C ARG A 205 -6.67 7.20 10.73
N TYR A 206 -5.35 6.96 10.78
CA TYR A 206 -4.48 7.60 11.76
C TYR A 206 -4.37 9.11 11.54
N GLY A 207 -4.28 9.57 10.29
CA GLY A 207 -4.27 10.99 9.96
C GLY A 207 -5.50 11.70 10.50
N LEU A 208 -6.70 11.13 10.29
CA LEU A 208 -7.94 11.68 10.85
C LEU A 208 -7.91 11.70 12.39
N LEU A 209 -7.44 10.63 13.03
CA LEU A 209 -7.30 10.58 14.49
C LEU A 209 -6.34 11.66 15.02
N LEU A 210 -5.21 11.88 14.34
CA LEU A 210 -4.22 12.90 14.70
C LEU A 210 -4.80 14.31 14.53
N LEU A 211 -5.49 14.58 13.42
CA LEU A 211 -6.16 15.86 13.18
C LEU A 211 -7.26 16.14 14.24
N LEU A 212 -8.01 15.12 14.66
CA LEU A 212 -8.98 15.25 15.77
C LEU A 212 -8.31 15.55 17.12
N LYS A 213 -7.12 14.99 17.36
CA LYS A 213 -6.33 15.22 18.57
C LYS A 213 -5.66 16.61 18.60
N HIS A 214 -5.36 17.16 17.41
CA HIS A 214 -4.64 18.40 17.19
C HIS A 214 -5.51 19.42 16.42
N PRO A 215 -6.55 19.99 17.06
CA PRO A 215 -7.48 20.92 16.40
C PRO A 215 -6.79 22.17 15.83
N GLU A 216 -5.69 22.62 16.44
CA GLU A 216 -4.85 23.71 15.96
C GLU A 216 -4.19 23.40 14.60
N VAL A 217 -3.77 22.15 14.40
CA VAL A 217 -3.21 21.70 13.13
C VAL A 217 -4.33 21.62 12.08
N THR A 218 -5.49 21.08 12.45
CA THR A 218 -6.67 21.01 11.58
C THR A 218 -7.11 22.40 11.12
N ALA A 219 -7.17 23.38 12.01
CA ALA A 219 -7.55 24.75 11.69
C ALA A 219 -6.61 25.37 10.65
N LYS A 220 -5.29 25.23 10.84
CA LYS A 220 -4.28 25.72 9.88
C LYS A 220 -4.36 25.04 8.52
N VAL A 221 -4.59 23.72 8.48
CA VAL A 221 -4.81 23.00 7.21
C VAL A 221 -6.05 23.53 6.50
N GLN A 222 -7.15 23.76 7.22
CA GLN A 222 -8.37 24.30 6.63
C GLN A 222 -8.21 25.73 6.13
N GLU A 223 -7.47 26.57 6.85
CA GLU A 223 -7.12 27.93 6.43
C GLU A 223 -6.31 27.91 5.12
N GLU A 224 -5.29 27.05 5.03
CA GLU A 224 -4.47 26.91 3.82
C GLU A 224 -5.29 26.37 2.63
N ILE A 225 -6.18 25.39 2.87
CA ILE A 225 -7.13 24.91 1.85
C ILE A 225 -8.02 26.06 1.35
N ASP A 226 -8.58 26.87 2.25
CA ASP A 226 -9.46 27.97 1.89
C ASP A 226 -8.74 29.06 1.10
N HIS A 227 -7.48 29.33 1.44
CA HIS A 227 -6.65 30.32 0.77
C HIS A 227 -6.22 29.88 -0.63
N VAL A 228 -5.75 28.64 -0.79
CA VAL A 228 -5.12 28.15 -2.04
C VAL A 228 -6.13 27.52 -2.99
N ILE A 229 -7.07 26.75 -2.47
CA ILE A 229 -8.05 25.98 -3.26
C ILE A 229 -9.41 26.67 -3.27
N GLY A 230 -9.82 27.18 -2.11
CA GLY A 230 -11.15 27.72 -1.88
C GLY A 230 -12.23 26.62 -1.83
N ARG A 231 -13.50 27.04 -1.84
CA ARG A 231 -14.66 26.14 -1.63
C ARG A 231 -15.30 25.62 -2.92
N HIS A 232 -14.86 26.08 -4.09
CA HIS A 232 -15.59 25.90 -5.36
C HIS A 232 -15.02 24.81 -6.29
N ARG A 233 -13.83 24.29 -6.00
CA ARG A 233 -13.17 23.26 -6.83
C ARG A 233 -12.60 22.13 -5.98
N SER A 234 -12.35 20.98 -6.61
CA SER A 234 -11.65 19.86 -5.97
C SER A 234 -10.13 20.14 -5.89
N PRO A 235 -9.42 19.61 -4.87
CA PRO A 235 -7.96 19.63 -4.81
C PRO A 235 -7.33 18.90 -5.99
N CYS A 236 -6.18 19.39 -6.46
CA CYS A 236 -5.38 18.80 -7.53
C CYS A 236 -3.90 18.72 -7.13
N MET A 237 -3.10 17.91 -7.83
CA MET A 237 -1.68 17.70 -7.53
C MET A 237 -0.83 18.96 -7.70
N GLN A 238 -1.30 19.94 -8.47
CA GLN A 238 -0.63 21.24 -8.62
C GLN A 238 -0.79 22.12 -7.38
N ASP A 239 -1.82 21.90 -6.57
CA ASP A 239 -2.03 22.66 -5.33
C ASP A 239 -0.94 22.35 -4.30
N ARG A 240 -0.38 21.12 -4.33
CA ARG A 240 0.63 20.66 -3.37
C ARG A 240 1.81 21.62 -3.22
N SER A 241 2.33 22.17 -4.33
CA SER A 241 3.47 23.10 -4.27
C SER A 241 3.15 24.45 -3.64
N HIS A 242 1.87 24.76 -3.46
CA HIS A 242 1.36 25.98 -2.86
C HIS A 242 0.78 25.75 -1.46
N MET A 243 0.86 24.52 -0.93
CA MET A 243 0.32 24.13 0.36
C MET A 243 1.38 23.48 1.25
N PRO A 244 2.47 24.20 1.57
CA PRO A 244 3.59 23.65 2.32
C PRO A 244 3.19 23.12 3.69
N TYR A 245 2.22 23.74 4.39
CA TYR A 245 1.80 23.30 5.70
C TYR A 245 1.04 21.96 5.63
N THR A 246 0.09 21.83 4.70
CA THR A 246 -0.64 20.59 4.48
C THR A 246 0.28 19.48 4.00
N ASP A 247 1.26 19.77 3.13
CA ASP A 247 2.26 18.78 2.71
C ASP A 247 3.13 18.33 3.89
N ALA A 248 3.56 19.27 4.75
CA ALA A 248 4.29 18.94 5.97
C ALA A 248 3.46 18.07 6.93
N VAL A 249 2.16 18.35 7.11
CA VAL A 249 1.25 17.51 7.90
C VAL A 249 1.15 16.09 7.32
N VAL A 250 1.06 15.94 5.99
CA VAL A 250 1.01 14.62 5.34
C VAL A 250 2.32 13.84 5.53
N HIS A 251 3.47 14.50 5.47
CA HIS A 251 4.76 13.87 5.81
C HIS A 251 4.81 13.47 7.28
N GLU A 252 4.41 14.38 8.18
CA GLU A 252 4.45 14.15 9.62
C GLU A 252 3.51 13.01 10.05
N ILE A 253 2.33 12.88 9.44
CA ILE A 253 1.44 11.73 9.68
C ILE A 253 2.18 10.43 9.39
N GLN A 254 2.83 10.32 8.24
CA GLN A 254 3.54 9.09 7.83
C GLN A 254 4.77 8.82 8.70
N ARG A 255 5.54 9.85 9.05
CA ARG A 255 6.69 9.74 9.95
C ARG A 255 6.27 9.28 11.34
N TYR A 256 5.27 9.95 11.92
CA TYR A 256 4.84 9.74 13.29
C TYR A 256 4.18 8.37 13.51
N ILE A 257 3.35 7.91 12.57
CA ILE A 257 2.65 6.63 12.73
C ILE A 257 3.57 5.43 12.52
N ASP A 258 4.68 5.62 11.80
CA ASP A 258 5.72 4.60 11.57
C ASP A 258 5.11 3.24 11.19
N LEU A 259 4.33 3.23 10.12
CA LEU A 259 3.34 2.17 9.84
C LEU A 259 3.96 0.77 9.68
N VAL A 260 5.19 0.70 9.17
CA VAL A 260 5.93 -0.56 8.94
C VAL A 260 7.33 -0.41 9.55
N PRO A 261 7.43 -0.45 10.90
CA PRO A 261 8.62 0.04 11.62
C PRO A 261 9.87 -0.79 11.36
N THR A 262 9.70 -2.07 11.03
CA THR A 262 10.81 -3.01 10.74
C THR A 262 11.06 -3.19 9.25
N GLY A 263 10.38 -2.41 8.39
CA GLY A 263 10.39 -2.60 6.95
C GLY A 263 9.88 -3.99 6.53
N VAL A 264 10.18 -4.40 5.30
CA VAL A 264 9.99 -5.77 4.83
C VAL A 264 11.35 -6.47 4.86
N PRO A 265 11.45 -7.72 5.36
CA PRO A 265 12.73 -8.42 5.44
C PRO A 265 13.45 -8.53 4.08
N HIS A 266 14.72 -8.16 4.06
CA HIS A 266 15.63 -8.38 2.94
C HIS A 266 16.45 -9.66 3.16
N ALA A 267 17.14 -10.14 2.12
CA ALA A 267 18.16 -11.17 2.25
C ALA A 267 19.33 -10.86 1.32
N VAL A 268 20.56 -11.10 1.79
CA VAL A 268 21.74 -10.90 0.95
C VAL A 268 21.82 -11.98 -0.13
N THR A 269 22.09 -11.58 -1.37
CA THR A 269 22.06 -12.47 -2.55
C THR A 269 23.37 -13.22 -2.78
N THR A 270 24.44 -12.75 -2.15
CA THR A 270 25.79 -13.33 -2.13
C THR A 270 26.44 -13.01 -0.79
N ASP A 271 27.55 -13.66 -0.48
CA ASP A 271 28.40 -13.27 0.65
C ASP A 271 28.87 -11.83 0.43
N ILE A 272 28.66 -10.97 1.43
CA ILE A 272 29.08 -9.57 1.38
C ILE A 272 29.89 -9.19 2.61
N LYS A 273 30.87 -8.30 2.43
CA LYS A 273 31.50 -7.61 3.54
C LYS A 273 30.75 -6.31 3.80
N PHE A 274 30.18 -6.15 4.99
CA PHE A 274 29.54 -4.93 5.43
C PHE A 274 30.25 -4.40 6.68
N ARG A 275 30.85 -3.21 6.58
CA ARG A 275 31.81 -2.70 7.57
C ARG A 275 32.92 -3.74 7.79
N ASN A 276 33.10 -4.20 9.03
CA ASN A 276 34.09 -5.20 9.42
C ASN A 276 33.54 -6.62 9.51
N TYR A 277 32.29 -6.85 9.09
CA TYR A 277 31.62 -8.14 9.19
C TYR A 277 31.44 -8.80 7.83
N LEU A 278 31.58 -10.12 7.78
CA LEU A 278 31.12 -10.95 6.68
C LEU A 278 29.66 -11.36 6.94
N ILE A 279 28.78 -11.09 5.99
CA ILE A 279 27.39 -11.51 6.01
C ILE A 279 27.21 -12.59 4.94
N PRO A 280 26.97 -13.86 5.32
CA PRO A 280 26.79 -14.95 4.38
C PRO A 280 25.55 -14.80 3.49
N LYS A 281 25.62 -15.33 2.27
CA LYS A 281 24.50 -15.43 1.34
C LYS A 281 23.27 -16.03 2.03
N GLY A 282 22.10 -15.41 1.81
CA GLY A 282 20.83 -15.86 2.36
C GLY A 282 20.55 -15.37 3.78
N THR A 283 21.50 -14.71 4.45
CA THR A 283 21.22 -14.05 5.74
C THR A 283 20.13 -12.99 5.56
N MET A 284 19.10 -13.08 6.40
CA MET A 284 18.01 -12.11 6.45
C MET A 284 18.50 -10.80 7.08
N ILE A 285 18.13 -9.68 6.47
CA ILE A 285 18.43 -8.34 6.94
C ILE A 285 17.12 -7.62 7.25
N MET A 286 16.99 -7.14 8.47
CA MET A 286 15.89 -6.27 8.90
C MET A 286 16.37 -4.81 8.85
N THR A 287 15.74 -4.00 8.01
CA THR A 287 16.01 -2.56 7.92
C THR A 287 15.00 -1.82 8.80
N LEU A 288 15.46 -1.42 9.99
CA LEU A 288 14.62 -0.76 10.99
C LEU A 288 14.28 0.68 10.56
N LEU A 289 13.18 0.85 9.81
CA LEU A 289 12.69 2.17 9.37
C LEU A 289 12.39 3.09 10.55
N ASN A 290 11.89 2.53 11.65
CA ASN A 290 11.61 3.28 12.87
C ASN A 290 12.84 4.04 13.41
N SER A 291 14.03 3.44 13.29
CA SER A 291 15.27 4.05 13.76
C SER A 291 15.64 5.31 12.99
N VAL A 292 15.17 5.42 11.75
CA VAL A 292 15.39 6.58 10.87
C VAL A 292 14.27 7.61 11.06
N LEU A 293 13.00 7.17 11.07
CA LEU A 293 11.84 8.05 11.22
C LEU A 293 11.73 8.69 12.62
N GLN A 294 12.43 8.13 13.61
CA GLN A 294 12.51 8.64 14.98
C GLN A 294 13.91 9.16 15.35
N ASP A 295 14.78 9.45 14.38
CA ASP A 295 16.08 10.07 14.65
C ASP A 295 15.88 11.45 15.31
N ASP A 296 16.41 11.61 16.52
CA ASP A 296 16.20 12.79 17.35
C ASP A 296 17.06 13.99 16.96
N LYS A 297 18.08 13.78 16.12
CA LYS A 297 18.90 14.86 15.56
C LYS A 297 18.23 15.48 14.35
N GLU A 298 17.59 14.66 13.52
CA GLU A 298 16.83 15.13 12.36
C GLU A 298 15.43 15.63 12.75
N PHE A 299 14.76 14.94 13.67
CA PHE A 299 13.41 15.27 14.14
C PHE A 299 13.40 15.53 15.66
N PRO A 300 13.64 16.78 16.11
CA PRO A 300 13.67 17.10 17.54
C PRO A 300 12.35 16.76 18.25
N ASN A 301 12.42 15.99 19.34
CA ASN A 301 11.25 15.42 20.01
C ASN A 301 10.42 14.48 19.10
N PRO A 302 11.02 13.41 18.55
CA PRO A 302 10.43 12.62 17.47
C PRO A 302 9.13 11.90 17.86
N LYS A 303 8.83 11.80 19.17
CA LYS A 303 7.60 11.22 19.75
C LYS A 303 6.44 12.21 19.82
N ILE A 304 6.66 13.47 19.46
CA ILE A 304 5.61 14.49 19.35
C ILE A 304 5.20 14.56 17.89
N PHE A 305 3.90 14.71 17.65
CA PHE A 305 3.36 14.99 16.33
C PHE A 305 3.51 16.49 16.08
N ASP A 306 4.45 16.87 15.22
CA ASP A 306 4.78 18.26 14.92
C ASP A 306 5.01 18.45 13.42
N PRO A 307 4.09 19.10 12.68
CA PRO A 307 4.30 19.44 11.28
C PRO A 307 5.56 20.28 11.04
N GLY A 308 6.07 20.98 12.06
CA GLY A 308 7.33 21.74 12.03
C GLY A 308 8.56 20.90 11.67
N HIS A 309 8.53 19.59 11.89
CA HIS A 309 9.59 18.67 11.44
C HIS A 309 9.88 18.74 9.93
N PHE A 310 8.87 19.13 9.14
CA PHE A 310 8.93 19.22 7.68
C PHE A 310 8.79 20.65 7.17
N LEU A 311 9.02 21.66 8.02
CA LEU A 311 8.99 23.07 7.64
C LEU A 311 10.34 23.73 7.89
N ASP A 312 10.74 24.64 7.00
CA ASP A 312 11.87 25.53 7.22
C ASP A 312 11.45 26.80 7.99
N GLU A 313 12.41 27.66 8.33
CA GLU A 313 12.17 28.91 9.07
C GLU A 313 11.22 29.89 8.35
N ASN A 314 11.07 29.75 7.03
CA ASN A 314 10.19 30.57 6.20
C ASN A 314 8.80 29.92 6.01
N GLY A 315 8.56 28.74 6.57
CA GLY A 315 7.32 27.99 6.41
C GLY A 315 7.21 27.23 5.08
N ASN A 316 8.30 27.06 4.34
CA ASN A 316 8.30 26.18 3.16
C ASN A 316 8.53 24.73 3.58
N LEU A 317 8.12 23.78 2.73
CA LEU A 317 8.38 22.36 2.94
C LEU A 317 9.89 22.09 2.95
N LYS A 318 10.40 21.59 4.08
CA LYS A 318 11.75 21.06 4.24
C LYS A 318 11.73 19.55 3.96
N LYS A 319 12.45 19.12 2.93
CA LYS A 319 12.68 17.69 2.67
C LYS A 319 13.71 17.14 3.65
N SER A 320 13.51 15.89 4.07
CA SER A 320 14.45 15.15 4.90
C SER A 320 14.77 13.81 4.26
N ASP A 321 16.06 13.48 4.15
CA ASP A 321 16.51 12.16 3.66
C ASP A 321 16.15 11.03 4.64
N TYR A 322 15.80 11.38 5.89
CA TYR A 322 15.32 10.43 6.90
C TYR A 322 13.85 10.08 6.72
N PHE A 323 13.12 10.80 5.86
CA PHE A 323 11.74 10.46 5.53
C PHE A 323 11.68 9.26 4.57
N MET A 324 11.76 8.05 5.15
CA MET A 324 11.79 6.79 4.42
C MET A 324 10.66 5.80 4.78
N PRO A 325 9.38 6.22 4.89
CA PRO A 325 8.28 5.30 5.24
C PRO A 325 8.02 4.25 4.16
N PHE A 326 8.58 4.43 2.96
CA PHE A 326 8.48 3.51 1.82
C PHE A 326 9.75 2.68 1.58
N SER A 327 10.72 2.70 2.51
CA SER A 327 12.08 2.16 2.31
C SER A 327 12.85 2.85 1.16
N ALA A 328 14.03 2.34 0.79
CA ALA A 328 14.86 2.80 -0.33
C ALA A 328 15.39 1.68 -1.23
#